data_AF-A0A7Z9T8V7-F1
#
_entry.id   AF-A0A7Z9T8V7-F1
#
_cell.length_a   1.000
_cell.length_b   1.000
_cell.length_c   1.000
_cell.angle_alpha   90.00
_cell.angle_beta   90.00
_cell.angle_gamma   90.00
#
_symmetry.space_group_name_H-M   'P 1'
#
loop_
_entity.id
_entity.type
_entity.pdbx_description
1 polymer ?
#
loop_
_entity_poly.entity_id
_entity_poly.type
_entity_poly.pdbx_seq_one_letter_code
_entity_poly.pdbx_strand_id
1 'polypeptide(L)'
;MRWQTIAVLLLSIAGSSCATSNALRTGQVAERERNYDAAVIAYTRAIQENPRDRDAQLSLERARLRAAQLHYNEGRRFSQNGEWDSALTEYQIAYELNPTMADIEREISETRDAIRVELSKPENGLTELEALINRTRDASPEDLSLPQGIRLPDSVVFRDASA
;
A
#
# COMPACT_ATOMS: atom_id res chain seq x y z
N MET A 1 -39.59 40.39 49.07
CA MET A 1 -39.89 40.12 47.65
C MET A 1 -38.71 40.28 46.67
N ARG A 2 -37.48 40.60 47.11
CA ARG A 2 -36.28 40.73 46.22
C ARG A 2 -35.31 39.55 46.27
N TRP A 3 -35.52 38.59 47.15
CA TRP A 3 -34.67 37.39 47.28
C TRP A 3 -35.16 36.22 46.42
N GLN A 4 -36.43 36.21 46.04
CA GLN A 4 -36.99 35.20 45.13
C GLN A 4 -36.43 35.34 43.70
N THR A 5 -36.13 36.57 43.26
CA THR A 5 -35.56 36.81 41.92
C THR A 5 -34.08 36.44 41.83
N ILE A 6 -33.33 36.47 42.93
CA ILE A 6 -31.92 36.06 42.97
C ILE A 6 -31.79 34.53 42.93
N ALA A 7 -32.71 33.81 43.61
CA ALA A 7 -32.73 32.35 43.61
C ALA A 7 -33.07 31.74 42.23
N VAL A 8 -33.89 32.41 41.44
CA VAL A 8 -34.28 31.95 40.09
C VAL A 8 -33.15 32.16 39.07
N LEU A 9 -32.32 33.20 39.24
CA LEU A 9 -31.20 33.51 38.34
C LEU A 9 -29.97 32.63 38.57
N LEU A 10 -29.77 32.09 39.78
CA LEU A 10 -28.68 31.15 40.09
C LEU A 10 -28.97 29.71 39.67
N LEU A 11 -30.23 29.37 39.39
CA LEU A 11 -30.64 28.02 39.00
C LEU A 11 -30.47 27.74 37.49
N SER A 12 -30.24 28.76 36.68
CA SER A 12 -30.12 28.63 35.21
C SER A 12 -28.72 28.33 34.69
N ILE A 13 -27.70 28.23 35.56
CA ILE A 13 -26.30 27.97 35.15
C ILE A 13 -25.94 26.47 35.23
N ALA A 14 -26.82 25.64 35.77
CA ALA A 14 -26.59 24.20 35.84
C ALA A 14 -27.09 23.51 34.56
N GLY A 15 -26.19 23.23 33.60
CA GLY A 15 -26.52 22.24 32.58
C GLY A 15 -25.73 22.21 31.28
N SER A 16 -24.57 22.85 31.14
CA SER A 16 -23.63 22.47 30.07
C SER A 16 -22.79 21.28 30.53
N SER A 17 -23.44 20.17 30.87
CA SER A 17 -22.74 18.90 31.03
C SER A 17 -22.32 18.48 29.63
N CYS A 18 -21.02 18.59 29.31
CA CYS A 18 -20.48 17.99 28.09
C CYS A 18 -20.81 16.50 28.13
N ALA A 19 -21.86 16.10 27.41
CA ALA A 19 -22.15 14.71 27.17
C ALA A 19 -21.05 14.16 26.25
N THR A 20 -19.91 13.78 26.85
CA THR A 20 -18.87 13.01 26.16
C THR A 20 -19.52 11.77 25.58
N SER A 21 -19.53 11.64 24.25
CA SER A 21 -20.16 10.49 23.60
C SER A 21 -19.45 9.19 23.98
N ASN A 22 -20.21 8.09 24.02
CA ASN A 22 -19.64 6.77 24.27
C ASN A 22 -18.53 6.44 23.25
N ALA A 23 -18.70 6.87 22.00
CA ALA A 23 -17.72 6.72 20.94
C ALA A 23 -16.38 7.43 21.24
N LEU A 24 -16.41 8.66 21.78
CA LEU A 24 -15.20 9.38 22.18
C LEU A 24 -14.43 8.63 23.27
N ARG A 25 -15.13 8.09 24.27
CA ARG A 25 -14.51 7.30 25.33
C ARG A 25 -13.89 6.00 24.79
N THR A 26 -14.59 5.30 23.91
CA THR A 26 -14.07 4.08 23.25
C THR A 26 -12.78 4.38 22.49
N GLY A 27 -12.71 5.50 21.75
CA GLY A 27 -11.49 5.89 21.06
C GLY A 27 -10.33 6.17 22.02
N GLN A 28 -10.59 6.83 23.16
CA GLN A 28 -9.57 7.07 24.18
C GLN A 28 -9.06 5.78 24.84
N VAL A 29 -9.91 4.76 24.99
CA VAL A 29 -9.48 3.43 25.46
C VAL A 29 -8.56 2.80 24.42
N ALA A 30 -8.97 2.77 23.15
CA ALA A 30 -8.18 2.21 22.07
C ALA A 30 -6.82 2.90 21.91
N GLU A 31 -6.74 4.23 22.03
CA GLU A 31 -5.46 4.96 22.03
C GLU A 31 -4.54 4.55 23.18
N ARG A 32 -5.08 4.34 24.39
CA ARG A 32 -4.29 3.88 25.55
C ARG A 32 -3.73 2.48 25.32
N GLU A 33 -4.47 1.65 24.60
CA GLU A 33 -4.05 0.31 24.17
C GLU A 33 -3.13 0.34 22.93
N ARG A 34 -2.85 1.53 22.38
CA ARG A 34 -2.10 1.74 21.13
C ARG A 34 -2.74 1.09 19.90
N ASN A 35 -4.02 0.76 19.98
CA ASN A 35 -4.81 0.32 18.84
C ASN A 35 -5.34 1.55 18.09
N TYR A 36 -4.47 2.16 17.29
CA TYR A 36 -4.77 3.43 16.63
C TYR A 36 -5.85 3.31 15.55
N ASP A 37 -6.00 2.16 14.90
CA ASP A 37 -7.04 1.94 13.89
C ASP A 37 -8.43 1.92 14.53
N ALA A 38 -8.56 1.18 15.64
CA ALA A 38 -9.80 1.19 16.43
C ALA A 38 -10.11 2.59 16.98
N ALA A 39 -9.08 3.35 17.36
CA ALA A 39 -9.24 4.73 17.80
C ALA A 39 -9.76 5.64 16.66
N VAL A 40 -9.19 5.54 15.45
CA VAL A 40 -9.64 6.28 14.26
C VAL A 40 -11.11 5.99 13.97
N ILE A 41 -11.52 4.71 14.02
CA ILE A 41 -12.92 4.31 13.80
C ILE A 41 -13.84 4.92 14.87
N ALA A 42 -13.47 4.80 16.14
CA ALA A 42 -14.28 5.28 17.25
C ALA A 42 -14.42 6.81 17.25
N TYR A 43 -13.34 7.55 17.01
CA TYR A 43 -13.41 9.00 16.90
C TYR A 43 -14.15 9.47 15.66
N THR A 44 -14.03 8.77 14.53
CA THR A 44 -14.85 9.06 13.34
C THR A 44 -16.33 8.93 13.66
N ARG A 45 -16.73 7.89 14.40
CA ARG A 45 -18.12 7.74 14.88
C ARG A 45 -18.52 8.87 15.84
N ALA A 46 -17.64 9.27 16.76
CA ALA A 46 -17.92 10.39 17.66
C ALA A 46 -18.19 11.70 16.90
N ILE A 47 -17.45 11.97 15.82
CA ILE A 47 -17.68 13.13 14.95
C ILE A 47 -18.97 12.99 14.13
N GLN A 48 -19.35 11.77 13.71
CA GLN A 48 -20.64 11.54 13.04
C GLN A 48 -21.82 11.84 13.98
N GLU A 49 -21.71 11.47 15.25
CA GLU A 49 -22.73 11.75 16.27
C GLU A 49 -22.79 13.23 16.64
N ASN A 50 -21.63 13.88 16.77
CA ASN A 50 -21.51 15.31 17.03
C ASN A 50 -20.40 15.96 16.19
N PRO A 51 -20.73 16.53 15.01
CA PRO A 51 -19.74 17.14 14.14
C PRO A 51 -18.99 18.34 14.73
N ARG A 52 -19.49 18.93 15.83
CA ARG A 52 -18.88 20.08 16.50
C ARG A 52 -18.04 19.71 17.72
N ASP A 53 -17.90 18.42 18.03
CA ASP A 53 -17.06 17.95 19.12
C ASP A 53 -15.57 18.18 18.79
N ARG A 54 -14.98 19.21 19.40
CA ARG A 54 -13.58 19.59 19.19
C ARG A 54 -12.61 18.56 19.76
N ASP A 55 -12.97 17.88 20.84
CA ASP A 55 -12.11 16.87 21.45
C ASP A 55 -12.04 15.63 20.55
N ALA A 56 -13.17 15.22 19.96
CA ALA A 56 -13.21 14.14 18.97
C ALA A 56 -12.42 14.48 17.70
N GLN A 57 -12.55 15.71 17.18
CA GLN A 57 -11.79 16.19 16.02
C GLN A 57 -10.28 16.12 16.26
N LEU A 58 -9.80 16.71 17.36
CA LEU A 58 -8.36 16.71 17.69
C LEU A 58 -7.84 15.30 17.98
N SER A 59 -8.66 14.45 18.61
CA SER A 59 -8.26 13.08 18.91
C SER A 59 -8.21 12.22 17.65
N LEU A 60 -9.13 12.40 16.70
CA LEU A 60 -9.08 11.74 15.39
C LEU A 60 -7.82 12.11 14.62
N GLU A 61 -7.47 13.41 14.59
CA GLU A 61 -6.27 13.88 13.90
C GLU A 61 -5.01 13.21 14.47
N ARG A 62 -4.84 13.22 15.79
CA ARG A 62 -3.71 12.55 16.44
C ARG A 62 -3.69 11.03 16.19
N ALA A 63 -4.85 10.38 16.26
CA ALA A 63 -4.95 8.94 16.02
C ALA A 63 -4.57 8.58 14.59
N ARG A 64 -5.01 9.36 13.59
CA ARG A 64 -4.62 9.19 12.18
C ARG A 64 -3.12 9.30 11.97
N LEU A 65 -2.47 10.30 12.56
CA LEU A 65 -1.01 10.47 12.46
C LEU A 65 -0.26 9.27 13.04
N ARG A 66 -0.72 8.74 14.18
CA ARG A 66 -0.11 7.55 14.83
C ARG A 66 -0.36 6.27 14.05
N ALA A 67 -1.59 6.06 13.56
CA ALA A 67 -1.94 4.92 12.71
C ALA A 67 -1.13 4.95 11.40
N ALA A 68 -1.02 6.11 10.74
CA ALA A 68 -0.21 6.26 9.54
C ALA A 68 1.25 5.88 9.79
N GLN A 69 1.84 6.31 10.91
CA GLN A 69 3.21 5.97 11.26
C GLN A 69 3.38 4.46 11.51
N LEU A 70 2.38 3.81 12.11
CA LEU A 70 2.38 2.37 12.36
C LEU A 70 2.34 1.59 11.03
N HIS A 71 1.38 1.91 10.17
CA HIS A 71 1.27 1.31 8.83
C HIS A 71 2.51 1.57 7.97
N TYR A 72 3.10 2.77 8.04
CA TYR A 72 4.36 3.06 7.36
C TYR A 72 5.50 2.13 7.82
N ASN A 73 5.62 1.90 9.13
CA ASN A 73 6.65 1.03 9.68
C ASN A 73 6.44 -0.45 9.30
N GLU A 74 5.18 -0.91 9.27
CA GLU A 74 4.84 -2.25 8.79
C GLU A 74 5.13 -2.40 7.29
N GLY A 75 4.78 -1.40 6.47
CA GLY A 75 5.13 -1.35 5.05
C GLY A 75 6.64 -1.47 4.83
N ARG A 76 7.44 -0.74 5.62
CA ARG A 76 8.90 -0.86 5.59
C ARG A 76 9.39 -2.25 5.98
N ARG A 77 8.75 -2.90 6.96
CA ARG A 77 9.10 -4.25 7.40
C ARG A 77 8.82 -5.27 6.30
N PHE A 78 7.65 -5.21 5.68
CA PHE A 78 7.31 -6.08 4.54
C PHE A 78 8.21 -5.84 3.34
N SER A 79 8.50 -4.57 3.02
CA SER A 79 9.41 -4.19 1.93
C SER A 79 10.82 -4.77 2.15
N GLN A 80 11.36 -4.70 3.37
CA GLN A 80 12.64 -5.31 3.73
C GLN A 80 12.66 -6.84 3.59
N ASN A 81 11.50 -7.48 3.74
CA ASN A 81 11.35 -8.93 3.58
C ASN A 81 11.08 -9.35 2.12
N GLY A 82 10.93 -8.40 1.19
CA GLY A 82 10.51 -8.66 -0.19
C GLY A 82 9.02 -9.02 -0.33
N GLU A 83 8.22 -8.80 0.70
CA GLU A 83 6.77 -9.03 0.72
C GLU A 83 6.05 -7.82 0.10
N TRP A 84 6.29 -7.58 -1.20
CA TRP A 84 5.96 -6.31 -1.85
C TRP A 84 4.46 -5.97 -1.87
N ASP A 85 3.58 -6.94 -2.05
CA ASP A 85 2.13 -6.71 -2.04
C ASP A 85 1.62 -6.25 -0.66
N SER A 86 2.11 -6.89 0.41
CA SER A 86 1.82 -6.48 1.79
C SER A 86 2.40 -5.09 2.07
N ALA A 87 3.63 -4.82 1.64
CA ALA A 87 4.26 -3.52 1.77
C ALA A 87 3.44 -2.40 1.11
N LEU A 88 3.00 -2.64 -0.13
CA LEU A 88 2.21 -1.68 -0.89
C LEU A 88 0.87 -1.38 -0.21
N THR A 89 0.21 -2.40 0.34
CA THR A 89 -1.05 -2.25 1.06
C THR A 89 -0.87 -1.36 2.29
N GLU A 90 0.12 -1.67 3.13
CA GLU A 90 0.42 -0.90 4.34
C GLU A 90 0.81 0.56 4.02
N TYR A 91 1.63 0.78 2.99
CA TYR A 91 1.97 2.14 2.56
C TYR A 91 0.77 2.92 2.03
N GLN A 92 -0.16 2.27 1.33
CA GLN A 92 -1.39 2.94 0.87
C GLN A 92 -2.28 3.36 2.04
N ILE A 93 -2.45 2.50 3.05
CA ILE A 93 -3.19 2.86 4.26
C ILE A 93 -2.52 4.04 4.98
N ALA A 94 -1.19 4.03 5.10
CA ALA A 94 -0.44 5.15 5.69
C ALA A 94 -0.65 6.46 4.91
N TYR A 95 -0.65 6.41 3.57
CA TYR A 95 -0.92 7.56 2.71
C TYR A 95 -2.35 8.09 2.87
N GLU A 96 -3.35 7.21 2.93
CA GLU A 96 -4.75 7.61 3.14
C GLU A 96 -4.96 8.30 4.49
N LEU A 97 -4.26 7.85 5.53
CA LEU A 97 -4.34 8.40 6.87
C LEU A 97 -3.56 9.72 7.01
N ASN A 98 -2.41 9.84 6.34
CA ASN A 98 -1.59 11.04 6.32
C ASN A 98 -0.88 11.23 4.96
N PRO A 99 -1.52 11.94 4.01
CA PRO A 99 -0.94 12.23 2.70
C PRO A 99 0.31 13.13 2.76
N THR A 100 0.52 13.83 3.88
CA THR A 100 1.67 14.75 4.07
C THR A 100 2.89 14.06 4.69
N MET A 101 2.81 12.76 4.93
CA MET A 101 3.94 11.97 5.44
C MET A 101 5.10 12.04 4.46
N ALA A 102 6.29 12.39 4.95
CA ALA A 102 7.47 12.42 4.11
C ALA A 102 7.72 11.05 3.49
N ASP A 103 8.21 11.04 2.25
CA ASP A 103 8.66 9.84 1.53
C ASP A 103 7.61 8.79 1.18
N ILE A 104 6.37 8.84 1.69
CA ILE A 104 5.36 7.79 1.48
C ILE A 104 5.05 7.55 -0.01
N GLU A 105 4.95 8.60 -0.82
CA GLU A 105 4.69 8.46 -2.26
C GLU A 105 5.85 7.79 -2.99
N ARG A 106 7.10 8.10 -2.57
CA ARG A 106 8.31 7.47 -3.11
C ARG A 106 8.32 5.98 -2.76
N GLU A 107 8.05 5.62 -1.51
CA GLU A 107 7.97 4.22 -1.06
C GLU A 107 6.89 3.43 -1.82
N ILE A 108 5.72 4.03 -2.06
CA ILE A 108 4.66 3.43 -2.89
C ILE A 108 5.14 3.21 -4.33
N SER A 109 5.83 4.20 -4.93
CA SER A 109 6.35 4.09 -6.29
C SER A 109 7.40 2.98 -6.40
N GLU A 110 8.39 2.98 -5.50
CA GLU A 110 9.47 1.99 -5.47
C GLU A 110 8.92 0.58 -5.27
N THR A 111 7.91 0.41 -4.40
CA THR A 111 7.27 -0.89 -4.17
C THR A 111 6.50 -1.37 -5.41
N ARG A 112 5.80 -0.48 -6.13
CA ARG A 112 5.14 -0.82 -7.40
C ARG A 112 6.13 -1.27 -8.47
N ASP A 113 7.29 -0.62 -8.54
CA ASP A 113 8.35 -1.01 -9.46
C ASP A 113 8.94 -2.37 -9.06
N ALA A 114 9.13 -2.64 -7.76
CA ALA A 114 9.57 -3.95 -7.26
C ALA A 114 8.57 -5.07 -7.63
N ILE A 115 7.27 -4.84 -7.46
CA ILE A 115 6.21 -5.78 -7.88
C ILE A 115 6.30 -6.05 -9.39
N ARG A 116 6.46 -5.00 -10.20
CA ARG A 116 6.60 -5.15 -11.67
C ARG A 116 7.82 -5.99 -12.03
N VAL A 117 8.96 -5.74 -11.37
CA VAL A 117 10.18 -6.53 -11.58
C VAL A 117 9.95 -7.98 -11.19
N GLU A 118 9.32 -8.24 -10.04
CA GLU A 118 9.03 -9.60 -9.59
C GLU A 118 8.13 -10.36 -10.58
N LEU A 119 7.06 -9.72 -11.06
CA LEU A 119 6.16 -10.29 -12.06
C LEU A 119 6.79 -10.46 -13.45
N SER A 120 7.85 -9.70 -13.75
CA SER A 120 8.59 -9.84 -15.00
C SER A 120 9.60 -10.99 -15.00
N LYS A 121 9.88 -11.59 -13.83
CA LYS A 121 10.75 -12.75 -13.73
C LYS A 121 10.05 -13.95 -14.39
N PRO A 122 10.68 -14.59 -15.38
CA PRO A 122 10.15 -15.80 -16.01
C PRO A 122 9.95 -16.91 -14.97
N GLU A 123 8.80 -17.59 -14.97
CA GLU A 123 8.48 -18.67 -14.00
C GLU A 123 9.53 -19.80 -14.00
N ASN A 124 10.21 -20.02 -15.13
CA ASN A 124 11.25 -21.03 -15.30
C ASN A 124 12.67 -20.50 -15.00
N GLY A 125 12.82 -19.24 -14.58
CA GLY A 125 14.11 -18.58 -14.32
C GLY A 125 14.95 -18.31 -15.57
N LEU A 126 14.46 -18.67 -16.76
CA LEU A 126 15.13 -18.45 -18.04
C LEU A 126 14.63 -17.14 -18.63
N THR A 127 15.54 -16.23 -18.93
CA THR A 127 15.22 -15.05 -19.74
C THR A 127 14.55 -15.47 -21.06
N GLU A 128 13.78 -14.57 -21.68
CA GLU A 128 13.11 -14.85 -22.96
C GLU A 128 14.08 -15.42 -24.02
N LEU A 129 15.28 -14.86 -24.08
CA LEU A 129 16.35 -15.33 -24.96
C LEU A 129 16.84 -16.74 -24.59
N GLU A 130 17.06 -17.03 -23.30
CA GLU A 130 17.49 -18.37 -22.84
C GLU A 130 16.40 -19.43 -23.09
N ALA A 131 15.13 -19.08 -22.89
CA ALA A 131 14.01 -19.95 -23.21
C ALA A 131 13.93 -20.23 -24.72
N LEU A 132 14.22 -19.24 -25.57
CA LEU A 132 14.29 -19.40 -27.01
C LEU A 132 15.48 -20.26 -27.44
N ILE A 133 16.67 -20.01 -26.87
CA ILE A 133 17.90 -20.78 -27.14
C ILE A 133 17.69 -22.25 -26.77
N ASN A 134 17.18 -22.55 -25.58
CA ASN A 134 16.92 -23.93 -25.16
C ASN A 134 15.93 -24.62 -26.10
N ARG A 135 14.82 -23.93 -26.45
CA ARG A 135 13.83 -24.47 -27.38
C ARG A 135 14.42 -24.78 -28.75
N THR A 136 15.30 -23.92 -29.27
CA THR A 136 15.93 -24.09 -30.58
C THR A 136 17.05 -25.11 -30.55
N ARG A 137 17.78 -25.21 -29.43
CA ARG A 137 18.81 -26.24 -29.20
C ARG A 137 18.20 -27.63 -29.09
N ASP A 138 17.10 -27.75 -28.37
CA ASP A 138 16.41 -29.02 -28.15
C ASP A 138 15.56 -29.41 -29.37
N ALA A 139 15.07 -28.42 -30.13
CA ALA A 139 14.56 -28.60 -31.50
C ALA A 139 15.72 -28.74 -32.50
N SER A 140 16.62 -29.70 -32.25
CA SER A 140 17.55 -30.13 -33.29
C SER A 140 16.71 -30.60 -34.50
N PRO A 141 16.96 -30.13 -35.73
CA PRO A 141 16.16 -30.57 -36.88
C PRO A 141 16.30 -32.09 -37.00
N GLU A 142 15.16 -32.79 -37.04
CA GLU A 142 15.08 -34.26 -37.06
C GLU A 142 15.79 -34.91 -38.26
N ASP A 143 16.22 -34.11 -39.24
CA ASP A 143 17.01 -34.54 -40.39
C ASP A 143 18.10 -33.53 -40.75
N LEU A 144 19.21 -33.54 -40.02
CA LEU A 144 20.49 -32.96 -40.44
C LEU A 144 21.46 -34.04 -40.92
N SER A 145 20.95 -35.13 -41.47
CA SER A 145 21.83 -36.07 -42.16
C SER A 145 22.34 -35.39 -43.43
N LEU A 146 23.60 -34.92 -43.40
CA LEU A 146 24.24 -34.50 -44.65
C LEU A 146 24.17 -35.69 -45.59
N PRO A 147 23.60 -35.54 -46.81
CA PRO A 147 23.42 -36.65 -47.71
C PRO A 147 24.78 -37.29 -47.99
N GLN A 148 24.98 -38.50 -47.48
CA GLN A 148 26.27 -39.17 -47.54
C GLN A 148 26.50 -39.65 -48.97
N GLY A 149 27.65 -39.27 -49.54
CA GLY A 149 28.01 -39.62 -50.91
C GLY A 149 27.70 -38.53 -51.95
N ILE A 150 27.17 -37.37 -51.56
CA ILE A 150 27.08 -36.21 -52.46
C ILE A 150 28.40 -35.44 -52.41
N ARG A 151 29.12 -35.37 -53.54
CA ARG A 151 30.24 -34.42 -53.68
C ARG A 151 29.66 -33.03 -53.91
N LEU A 152 29.95 -32.11 -52.99
CA LEU A 152 29.69 -30.69 -53.23
C LEU A 152 30.58 -30.20 -54.39
N PRO A 153 30.07 -29.32 -55.25
CA PRO A 153 30.87 -28.73 -56.32
C PRO A 153 31.98 -27.85 -55.72
N ASP A 154 33.16 -27.85 -56.35
CA ASP A 154 34.32 -27.06 -55.89
C ASP A 154 34.08 -25.54 -55.95
N SER A 155 33.04 -25.10 -56.68
CA SER A 155 32.62 -23.70 -56.72
C SER A 155 31.13 -23.59 -57.03
N VAL A 156 30.47 -22.64 -56.38
CA VAL A 156 29.10 -22.24 -56.72
C VAL A 156 29.16 -20.78 -57.19
N VAL A 157 28.69 -20.51 -58.41
CA VAL A 157 28.64 -19.16 -58.97
C VAL A 157 27.21 -18.65 -58.87
N PHE A 158 26.98 -17.68 -57.99
CA PHE A 158 25.70 -17.00 -57.87
C PHE A 158 25.63 -15.90 -58.92
N ARG A 159 24.93 -16.15 -60.02
CA ARG A 159 24.82 -15.21 -61.16
C ARG A 159 24.02 -13.95 -60.86
N ASP A 160 23.16 -13.98 -59.84
CA ASP A 160 22.23 -12.89 -59.51
C ASP A 160 22.52 -12.24 -58.15
N ALA A 161 23.66 -12.50 -57.52
CA ALA A 161 24.02 -11.91 -56.22
C ALA A 161 24.51 -10.45 -56.33
N SER A 162 24.48 -9.87 -57.54
CA SER A 162 24.86 -8.50 -57.82
C SER A 162 23.68 -7.75 -58.43
N ALA A 163 22.78 -7.26 -57.56
CA ALA A 163 21.82 -6.21 -57.83
C ALA A 163 21.62 -5.37 -56.57
#